data_AF-A0A6A5S4H5-F1
#
_entry.id   AF-A0A6A5S4H5-F1
#
_cell.length_a   1.000
_cell.length_b   1.000
_cell.length_c   1.000
_cell.angle_alpha   90.00
_cell.angle_beta   90.00
_cell.angle_gamma   90.00
#
_symmetry.space_group_name_H-M   'P 1'
#
loop_
_entity.id
_entity.type
_entity.pdbx_description
1 polymer ?
#
loop_
_entity_poly.entity_id
_entity_poly.type
_entity_poly.pdbx_seq_one_letter_code
_entity_poly.pdbx_strand_id
1 'polypeptide(L)'
;MAEINDIGTQTDLRKDVLKDHVFVASLIGVLTDVFGSAKDLYHKLKQQSTCDDDDITQRDKHASNHDHRDSHPNILESVGRHVRWSLDQRARHYSDREDDLICNASAQVQTTYDRAYRKIGELYARGDDIARIQLQSQIIKLQQVLISIHQDFGLSNYLTIASSHSQLIYLVQTVRTTRAAAIQALDLLYQRLLAEPRPGKPDPRPSMPGGFPTAPKKPHRSRSSSSSSSDTPVPVPLKPTPRPEPKPVPAPAPCPAPKPNPNLNKLFCRYALDLQYNPHLPLSHHFYTNGDRRCPHCRTFIPVRPNKAWEIVMLARGRHPRRMKFLVRNEFVVKCHRVGGGFACVLCAKYGDADTVCRDVGDLMEHLWREHTCEDLERDEDIVGG
;
A
#
# COMPACT_ATOMS: atom_id res chain seq x y z
N MET A 1 68.41 8.19 -36.49
CA MET A 1 66.98 7.85 -36.63
C MET A 1 66.63 7.07 -35.37
N ALA A 2 66.38 7.75 -34.24
CA ALA A 2 65.15 8.47 -33.89
C ALA A 2 63.98 7.47 -33.78
N GLU A 3 63.67 6.97 -32.58
CA GLU A 3 62.72 7.53 -31.59
C GLU A 3 61.33 6.89 -31.77
N ILE A 4 60.59 6.74 -30.67
CA ILE A 4 59.20 6.25 -30.54
C ILE A 4 59.05 4.73 -30.32
N ASN A 5 59.09 4.33 -29.05
CA ASN A 5 58.23 3.28 -28.48
C ASN A 5 58.27 3.36 -26.94
N ASP A 6 57.73 4.46 -26.40
CA ASP A 6 57.46 4.59 -24.96
C ASP A 6 56.19 5.42 -24.71
N ILE A 7 55.06 4.92 -25.21
CA ILE A 7 53.71 5.48 -24.94
C ILE A 7 52.77 4.33 -24.53
N GLY A 8 53.25 3.44 -23.67
CA GLY A 8 52.51 2.24 -23.25
C GLY A 8 52.01 2.24 -21.81
N THR A 9 52.50 3.13 -20.95
CA THR A 9 52.34 2.99 -19.48
C THR A 9 51.66 4.17 -18.79
N GLN A 10 51.19 5.18 -19.53
CA GLN A 10 50.56 6.38 -18.95
C GLN A 10 49.05 6.50 -19.20
N THR A 11 48.41 5.46 -19.74
CA THR A 11 46.96 5.42 -19.99
C THR A 11 46.14 4.70 -18.90
N ASP A 12 46.78 3.91 -18.04
CA ASP A 12 46.07 3.25 -16.91
C ASP A 12 45.95 4.13 -15.67
N LEU A 13 46.93 5.01 -15.40
CA LEU A 13 46.89 5.90 -14.23
C LEU A 13 46.00 7.14 -14.39
N ARG A 14 45.52 7.44 -15.61
CA ARG A 14 44.60 8.58 -15.87
C ARG A 14 43.12 8.19 -15.91
N LYS A 15 42.78 6.90 -15.94
CA LYS A 15 41.37 6.45 -15.86
C LYS A 15 40.86 6.35 -14.43
N ASP A 16 41.74 6.26 -13.44
CA ASP A 16 41.38 6.11 -12.02
C ASP A 16 41.17 7.43 -11.24
N VAL A 17 41.40 8.59 -11.87
CA VAL A 17 41.33 9.91 -11.19
C VAL A 17 40.24 10.82 -11.76
N LEU A 18 39.52 10.42 -12.81
CA LEU A 18 38.74 11.37 -13.63
C LEU A 18 37.24 11.49 -13.35
N LYS A 19 36.69 10.87 -12.31
CA LYS A 19 35.37 11.29 -11.81
C LYS A 19 35.35 11.15 -10.30
N ASP A 20 36.01 12.04 -9.58
CA ASP A 20 35.86 12.04 -8.13
C ASP A 20 34.38 12.25 -7.77
N HIS A 21 33.84 11.27 -7.08
CA HIS A 21 32.52 10.73 -7.34
C HIS A 21 31.40 11.39 -6.54
N VAL A 22 30.46 12.08 -7.20
CA VAL A 22 29.17 12.48 -6.63
C VAL A 22 28.06 11.54 -7.14
N PHE A 23 28.19 10.25 -6.81
CA PHE A 23 27.33 9.19 -7.36
C PHE A 23 25.89 9.30 -6.89
N VAL A 24 25.67 9.48 -5.58
CA VAL A 24 24.32 9.55 -5.03
C VAL A 24 23.61 10.79 -5.55
N ALA A 25 24.26 11.95 -5.60
CA ALA A 25 23.62 13.14 -6.17
C ALA A 25 23.20 12.94 -7.63
N SER A 26 24.07 12.31 -8.44
CA SER A 26 23.77 12.00 -9.84
C SER A 26 22.57 11.05 -9.96
N LEU A 27 22.51 10.02 -9.10
CA LEU A 27 21.38 9.08 -9.07
C LEU A 27 20.08 9.75 -8.62
N ILE A 28 20.13 10.71 -7.70
CA ILE A 28 18.95 11.48 -7.30
C ILE A 28 18.45 12.37 -8.44
N GLY A 29 19.36 12.95 -9.25
CA GLY A 29 18.99 13.65 -10.49
C GLY A 29 18.24 12.74 -11.45
N VAL A 30 18.84 11.59 -11.80
CA VAL A 30 18.20 10.60 -12.69
C VAL A 30 16.86 10.12 -12.13
N LEU A 31 16.78 9.83 -10.83
CA LEU A 31 15.54 9.40 -10.19
C LEU A 31 14.45 10.47 -10.25
N THR A 32 14.82 11.75 -10.10
CA THR A 32 13.92 12.89 -10.27
C THR A 32 13.38 12.99 -11.70
N ASP A 33 14.22 12.80 -12.70
CA ASP A 33 13.82 12.79 -14.12
C ASP A 33 12.86 11.62 -14.42
N VAL A 34 13.13 10.44 -13.85
CA VAL A 34 12.26 9.27 -13.99
C VAL A 34 10.90 9.49 -13.31
N PHE A 35 10.86 10.13 -12.13
CA PHE A 35 9.59 10.53 -11.53
C PHE A 35 8.84 11.58 -12.36
N GLY A 36 9.55 12.52 -13.00
CA GLY A 36 8.97 13.46 -13.95
C GLY A 36 8.30 12.73 -15.13
N SER A 37 9.02 11.78 -15.73
CA SER A 37 8.50 10.94 -16.81
C SER A 37 7.28 10.12 -16.38
N ALA A 38 7.29 9.59 -15.15
CA ALA A 38 6.16 8.87 -14.57
C ALA A 38 4.94 9.77 -14.35
N LYS A 39 5.15 11.01 -13.90
CA LYS A 39 4.10 12.01 -13.75
C LYS A 39 3.45 12.35 -15.09
N ASP A 40 4.25 12.57 -16.12
CA ASP A 40 3.73 12.89 -17.45
C ASP A 40 2.91 11.74 -18.03
N LEU A 41 3.39 10.50 -17.86
CA LEU A 41 2.65 9.29 -18.25
C LEU A 41 1.34 9.14 -17.46
N TYR A 42 1.38 9.42 -16.15
CA TYR A 42 0.20 9.38 -15.30
C TYR A 42 -0.89 10.33 -15.79
N HIS A 43 -0.54 11.59 -16.10
CA HIS A 43 -1.51 12.55 -16.63
C HIS A 43 -2.09 12.11 -17.98
N LYS A 44 -1.27 11.53 -18.86
CA LYS A 44 -1.74 10.98 -20.14
C LYS A 44 -2.75 9.84 -19.96
N LEU A 45 -2.42 8.86 -19.10
CA LEU A 45 -3.32 7.73 -18.80
C LEU A 45 -4.62 8.21 -18.15
N LYS A 46 -4.53 9.17 -17.22
CA LYS A 46 -5.69 9.75 -16.54
C LYS A 46 -6.60 10.50 -17.53
N GLN A 47 -6.03 11.33 -18.41
CA GLN A 47 -6.78 12.06 -19.42
C GLN A 47 -7.53 11.12 -20.38
N GLN A 48 -6.90 10.02 -20.79
CA GLN A 48 -7.55 9.03 -21.63
C GLN A 48 -8.73 8.35 -20.91
N SER A 49 -8.55 7.97 -19.64
CA SER A 49 -9.63 7.37 -18.86
C SER A 49 -10.86 8.28 -18.70
N THR A 50 -10.67 9.59 -18.65
CA THR A 50 -11.78 10.56 -18.55
C THR A 50 -12.49 10.81 -19.88
N CYS A 51 -11.76 10.85 -21.01
CA CYS A 51 -12.37 11.11 -22.32
C CYS A 51 -13.33 10.00 -22.74
N ASP A 52 -13.05 8.74 -22.39
CA ASP A 52 -13.91 7.60 -22.74
C ASP A 52 -15.21 7.57 -21.90
N ASP A 53 -15.21 8.09 -20.67
CA ASP A 53 -16.41 8.18 -19.81
C ASP A 53 -17.40 9.26 -20.31
N ASP A 54 -16.88 10.38 -20.83
CA ASP A 54 -17.71 11.47 -21.35
C ASP A 54 -18.44 11.07 -22.66
N ASP A 55 -17.83 10.24 -23.50
CA ASP A 55 -18.45 9.76 -24.75
C ASP A 55 -19.60 8.76 -24.49
N ILE A 56 -19.45 7.91 -23.47
CA ILE A 56 -20.52 7.01 -23.01
C ILE A 56 -21.72 7.81 -22.48
N THR A 57 -21.48 8.86 -21.69
CA THR A 57 -22.55 9.66 -21.09
C THR A 57 -23.27 10.57 -22.09
N GLN A 58 -22.63 10.98 -23.20
CA GLN A 58 -23.31 11.68 -24.29
C GLN A 58 -24.20 10.76 -25.12
N ARG A 59 -23.78 9.51 -25.38
CA ARG A 59 -24.54 8.55 -26.18
C ARG A 59 -25.88 8.15 -25.53
N ASP A 60 -25.90 7.99 -24.21
CA ASP A 60 -27.12 7.67 -23.45
C ASP A 60 -28.15 8.82 -23.41
N LYS A 61 -27.68 10.08 -23.50
CA LYS A 61 -28.56 11.26 -23.54
C LYS A 61 -29.27 11.41 -24.89
N HIS A 62 -28.63 11.03 -25.98
CA HIS A 62 -29.26 11.10 -27.31
C HIS A 62 -30.28 9.98 -27.57
N ALA A 63 -30.18 8.84 -26.88
CA ALA A 63 -31.17 7.76 -26.98
C ALA A 63 -32.48 8.04 -26.21
N SER A 64 -32.47 8.98 -25.25
CA SER A 64 -33.62 9.25 -24.37
C SER A 64 -34.56 10.37 -24.87
N ASN A 65 -34.23 11.04 -25.98
CA ASN A 65 -34.97 12.23 -26.45
C ASN A 65 -35.93 11.98 -27.62
N HIS A 66 -36.15 10.73 -28.03
CA HIS A 66 -36.95 10.44 -29.23
C HIS A 66 -38.33 9.80 -29.01
N ASP A 67 -38.80 9.62 -27.77
CA ASP A 67 -40.07 8.92 -27.56
C ASP A 67 -40.90 9.46 -26.39
N HIS A 68 -41.46 10.67 -26.52
CA HIS A 68 -42.73 10.99 -25.87
C HIS A 68 -43.43 12.20 -26.49
N ARG A 69 -44.30 11.92 -27.45
CA ARG A 69 -45.46 12.74 -27.77
C ARG A 69 -46.67 12.12 -27.07
N ASP A 70 -47.45 13.02 -26.47
CA ASP A 70 -48.83 12.87 -26.00
C ASP A 70 -49.11 12.38 -24.56
N SER A 71 -49.86 13.27 -23.87
CA SER A 71 -50.89 13.03 -22.84
C SER A 71 -50.58 13.26 -21.35
N HIS A 72 -51.03 14.44 -20.91
CA HIS A 72 -51.72 14.80 -19.65
C HIS A 72 -51.07 14.63 -18.26
N PRO A 73 -51.24 15.64 -17.36
CA PRO A 73 -50.64 15.62 -16.03
C PRO A 73 -51.59 14.93 -15.03
N ASN A 74 -51.06 14.00 -14.23
CA ASN A 74 -51.69 13.63 -12.98
C ASN A 74 -50.66 13.51 -11.85
N ILE A 75 -51.12 14.05 -10.73
CA ILE A 75 -50.48 14.19 -9.43
C ILE A 75 -50.15 12.81 -8.87
N LEU A 76 -48.87 12.59 -8.53
CA LEU A 76 -48.33 11.80 -7.40
C LEU A 76 -46.97 11.20 -7.79
N GLU A 77 -45.86 11.93 -7.63
CA GLU A 77 -44.52 11.32 -7.53
C GLU A 77 -43.47 12.32 -7.05
N SER A 78 -43.36 12.43 -5.73
CA SER A 78 -42.40 13.28 -5.03
C SER A 78 -41.55 12.46 -4.05
N VAL A 79 -40.83 11.43 -4.53
CA VAL A 79 -39.79 10.74 -3.72
C VAL A 79 -38.55 10.29 -4.54
N GLY A 80 -38.48 10.54 -5.85
CA GLY A 80 -37.49 9.88 -6.72
C GLY A 80 -36.18 10.62 -7.07
N ARG A 81 -35.87 11.78 -6.48
CA ARG A 81 -34.73 12.62 -6.94
C ARG A 81 -33.85 13.12 -5.81
N HIS A 82 -33.12 12.23 -5.12
CA HIS A 82 -32.05 12.70 -4.21
C HIS A 82 -30.91 11.70 -3.91
N VAL A 83 -30.53 10.79 -4.82
CA VAL A 83 -29.41 9.84 -4.56
C VAL A 83 -28.44 9.66 -5.75
N ARG A 84 -28.35 10.62 -6.68
CA ARG A 84 -27.40 10.53 -7.82
C ARG A 84 -26.20 11.50 -7.77
N TRP A 85 -26.03 12.28 -6.69
CA TRP A 85 -24.99 13.33 -6.63
C TRP A 85 -23.88 13.11 -5.59
N SER A 86 -23.83 11.98 -4.87
CA SER A 86 -22.85 11.80 -3.78
C SER A 86 -21.62 10.94 -4.11
N LEU A 87 -21.71 10.05 -5.13
CA LEU A 87 -20.59 9.19 -5.53
C LEU A 87 -19.50 9.93 -6.35
N ASP A 88 -19.93 10.86 -7.21
CA ASP A 88 -19.03 11.59 -8.11
C ASP A 88 -18.14 12.61 -7.35
N GLN A 89 -18.64 13.14 -6.24
CA GLN A 89 -17.89 14.09 -5.42
C GLN A 89 -16.81 13.40 -4.56
N ARG A 90 -17.00 12.13 -4.18
CA ARG A 90 -16.04 11.37 -3.37
C ARG A 90 -14.91 10.73 -4.20
N ALA A 91 -15.20 10.33 -5.44
CA ALA A 91 -14.19 9.84 -6.39
C ALA A 91 -13.16 10.93 -6.74
N ARG A 92 -13.60 12.18 -6.94
CA ARG A 92 -12.72 13.34 -7.18
C ARG A 92 -11.73 13.56 -6.02
N HIS A 93 -12.21 13.54 -4.78
CA HIS A 93 -11.34 13.72 -3.60
C HIS A 93 -10.33 12.58 -3.37
N TYR A 94 -10.59 11.37 -3.86
CA TYR A 94 -9.62 10.27 -3.77
C TYR A 94 -8.56 10.35 -4.87
N SER A 95 -8.95 10.68 -6.11
CA SER A 95 -8.01 10.92 -7.20
C SER A 95 -7.06 12.08 -6.91
N ASP A 96 -7.54 13.16 -6.29
CA ASP A 96 -6.68 14.31 -5.92
C ASP A 96 -5.55 13.89 -4.98
N ARG A 97 -5.82 12.97 -4.04
CA ARG A 97 -4.78 12.45 -3.13
C ARG A 97 -3.73 11.59 -3.84
N GLU A 98 -4.10 10.88 -4.90
CA GLU A 98 -3.15 10.07 -5.67
C GLU A 98 -2.30 10.93 -6.62
N ASP A 99 -2.91 11.94 -7.24
CA ASP A 99 -2.22 12.97 -8.04
C ASP A 99 -1.14 13.65 -7.22
N ASP A 100 -1.48 14.10 -6.00
CA ASP A 100 -0.55 14.75 -5.09
C ASP A 100 0.64 13.83 -4.75
N LEU A 101 0.40 12.54 -4.58
CA LEU A 101 1.46 11.57 -4.22
C LEU A 101 2.46 11.38 -5.35
N ILE A 102 2.00 11.35 -6.60
CA ILE A 102 2.86 11.20 -7.78
C ILE A 102 3.58 12.52 -8.08
N CYS A 103 2.85 13.63 -8.05
CA CYS A 103 3.41 14.95 -8.34
C CYS A 103 4.51 15.35 -7.34
N ASN A 104 4.37 14.97 -6.07
CA ASN A 104 5.31 15.32 -5.02
C ASN A 104 6.40 14.26 -4.78
N ALA A 105 6.42 13.15 -5.53
CA ALA A 105 7.34 12.05 -5.28
C ALA A 105 8.82 12.46 -5.42
N SER A 106 9.15 13.18 -6.49
CA SER A 106 10.50 13.72 -6.72
C SER A 106 10.89 14.72 -5.64
N ALA A 107 10.01 15.67 -5.34
CA ALA A 107 10.25 16.71 -4.34
C ALA A 107 10.53 16.13 -2.94
N GLN A 108 9.85 15.05 -2.55
CA GLN A 108 10.08 14.38 -1.27
C GLN A 108 11.46 13.71 -1.20
N VAL A 109 11.86 13.00 -2.27
CA VAL A 109 13.18 12.37 -2.34
C VAL A 109 14.28 13.43 -2.35
N GLN A 110 14.13 14.48 -3.15
CA GLN A 110 15.07 15.60 -3.23
C GLN A 110 15.21 16.30 -1.86
N THR A 111 14.09 16.57 -1.19
CA THR A 111 14.09 17.20 0.15
C THR A 111 14.81 16.34 1.18
N THR A 112 14.60 15.01 1.13
CA THR A 112 15.27 14.06 2.02
C THR A 112 16.78 14.08 1.77
N TYR A 113 17.19 14.04 0.50
CA TYR A 113 18.58 14.14 0.09
C TYR A 113 19.21 15.47 0.55
N ASP A 114 18.59 16.62 0.22
CA ASP A 114 19.10 17.95 0.55
C ASP A 114 19.24 18.14 2.06
N ARG A 115 18.28 17.62 2.85
CA ARG A 115 18.31 17.67 4.31
C ARG A 115 19.54 16.96 4.88
N ALA A 116 19.86 15.77 4.37
CA ALA A 116 21.01 15.01 4.82
C ALA A 116 22.32 15.59 4.29
N TYR A 117 22.34 16.07 3.04
CA TYR A 117 23.48 16.75 2.44
C TYR A 117 23.87 18.01 3.21
N ARG A 118 22.92 18.84 3.66
CA ARG A 118 23.22 20.03 4.49
C ARG A 118 23.93 19.69 5.81
N LYS A 119 23.78 18.46 6.32
CA LYS A 119 24.36 18.04 7.60
C LYS A 119 25.72 17.36 7.45
N ILE A 120 25.86 16.49 6.46
CA ILE A 120 27.08 15.67 6.27
C ILE A 120 27.97 16.23 5.15
N GLY A 121 27.40 16.97 4.20
CA GLY A 121 28.11 17.56 3.08
C GLY A 121 28.48 16.53 2.00
N GLU A 122 29.66 16.73 1.43
CA GLU A 122 30.16 16.01 0.25
C GLU A 122 30.23 14.48 0.44
N LEU A 123 30.55 14.01 1.64
CA LEU A 123 30.59 12.57 1.95
C LEU A 123 29.24 11.89 1.70
N TYR A 124 28.13 12.59 1.96
CA TYR A 124 26.79 12.08 1.70
C TYR A 124 26.45 12.07 0.21
N ALA A 125 26.92 13.07 -0.53
CA ALA A 125 26.70 13.15 -1.97
C ALA A 125 27.53 12.12 -2.77
N ARG A 126 28.72 11.77 -2.25
CA ARG A 126 29.49 10.62 -2.71
C ARG A 126 28.75 9.32 -2.40
N GLY A 127 28.32 9.17 -1.15
CA GLY A 127 27.59 8.01 -0.64
C GLY A 127 28.44 6.75 -0.57
N ASP A 128 27.78 5.61 -0.35
CA ASP A 128 28.40 4.28 -0.34
C ASP A 128 27.83 3.38 -1.44
N ASP A 129 28.50 2.25 -1.69
CA ASP A 129 28.11 1.29 -2.72
C ASP A 129 26.73 0.66 -2.44
N ILE A 130 26.36 0.51 -1.18
CA ILE A 130 25.07 -0.05 -0.78
C ILE A 130 23.94 0.87 -1.22
N ALA A 131 24.03 2.16 -0.89
CA ALA A 131 23.05 3.16 -1.29
C ALA A 131 22.99 3.32 -2.81
N ARG A 132 24.16 3.28 -3.48
CA ARG A 132 24.27 3.31 -4.94
C ARG A 132 23.50 2.16 -5.59
N ILE A 133 23.74 0.92 -5.16
CA ILE A 133 23.06 -0.27 -5.68
C ILE A 133 21.56 -0.21 -5.40
N GLN A 134 21.17 0.20 -4.19
CA GLN A 134 19.76 0.33 -3.82
C GLN A 134 19.04 1.35 -4.70
N LEU A 135 19.57 2.56 -4.86
CA LEU A 135 18.96 3.59 -5.69
C LEU A 135 18.90 3.19 -7.17
N GLN A 136 19.99 2.61 -7.71
CA GLN A 136 20.01 2.09 -9.07
C GLN A 136 18.95 1.02 -9.31
N SER A 137 18.76 0.09 -8.37
CA SER A 137 17.73 -0.95 -8.49
C SER A 137 16.32 -0.37 -8.59
N GLN A 138 16.03 0.71 -7.85
CA GLN A 138 14.72 1.37 -7.88
C GLN A 138 14.50 2.14 -9.17
N ILE A 139 15.55 2.81 -9.68
CA ILE A 139 15.51 3.52 -10.96
C ILE A 139 15.20 2.53 -12.09
N ILE A 140 15.94 1.42 -12.17
CA ILE A 140 15.74 0.39 -13.20
C ILE A 140 14.33 -0.17 -13.14
N LYS A 141 13.85 -0.51 -11.94
CA LYS A 141 12.50 -1.06 -11.76
C LYS A 141 11.42 -0.10 -12.24
N LEU A 142 11.51 1.18 -11.89
CA LEU A 142 10.55 2.19 -12.33
C LEU A 142 10.63 2.41 -13.84
N GLN A 143 11.84 2.49 -14.42
CA GLN A 143 12.03 2.62 -15.86
C GLN A 143 11.46 1.43 -16.64
N GLN A 144 11.62 0.19 -16.16
CA GLN A 144 11.03 -1.00 -16.77
C GLN A 144 9.50 -0.90 -16.83
N VAL A 145 8.86 -0.44 -15.75
CA VAL A 145 7.41 -0.23 -15.71
C VAL A 145 6.99 0.86 -16.70
N LEU A 146 7.72 1.98 -16.74
CA LEU A 146 7.43 3.06 -17.70
C LEU A 146 7.54 2.58 -19.14
N ILE A 147 8.59 1.83 -19.49
CA ILE A 147 8.79 1.29 -20.83
C ILE A 147 7.67 0.31 -21.18
N SER A 148 7.32 -0.61 -20.27
CA SER A 148 6.24 -1.57 -20.49
C SER A 148 4.93 -0.86 -20.82
N ILE A 149 4.55 0.14 -20.03
CA ILE A 149 3.30 0.88 -20.26
C ILE A 149 3.36 1.67 -21.58
N HIS A 150 4.50 2.30 -21.91
CA HIS A 150 4.64 3.00 -23.19
C HIS A 150 4.57 2.06 -24.39
N GLN A 151 5.14 0.85 -24.30
CA GLN A 151 5.07 -0.15 -25.35
C GLN A 151 3.63 -0.65 -25.54
N ASP A 152 2.93 -0.91 -24.44
CA ASP A 152 1.52 -1.29 -24.47
C ASP A 152 0.66 -0.19 -25.11
N PHE A 153 0.97 1.07 -24.79
CA PHE A 153 0.31 2.25 -25.36
C PHE A 153 0.59 2.43 -26.86
N GLY A 154 1.84 2.22 -27.29
CA GLY A 154 2.25 2.41 -28.69
C GLY A 154 1.79 1.30 -29.63
N LEU A 155 1.56 0.08 -29.11
CA LEU A 155 1.13 -1.07 -29.90
C LEU A 155 -0.40 -1.24 -29.95
N SER A 156 -1.14 -0.70 -28.97
CA SER A 156 -2.60 -0.85 -28.90
C SER A 156 -3.34 0.47 -29.14
N ASN A 157 -3.74 0.70 -30.40
CA ASN A 157 -4.80 1.67 -30.75
C ASN A 157 -6.20 1.27 -30.22
N TYR A 158 -6.33 0.18 -29.46
CA TYR A 158 -7.57 -0.37 -28.91
C TYR A 158 -7.41 -0.78 -27.43
N LEU A 159 -6.83 0.08 -26.60
CA LEU A 159 -6.88 -0.16 -25.14
C LEU A 159 -8.32 0.02 -24.66
N THR A 160 -8.91 -1.06 -24.16
CA THR A 160 -10.18 -1.00 -23.43
C THR A 160 -10.01 -0.24 -22.11
N ILE A 161 -11.06 0.43 -21.62
CA ILE A 161 -11.06 1.21 -20.35
C ILE A 161 -10.54 0.40 -19.15
N ALA A 162 -10.78 -0.91 -19.13
CA ALA A 162 -10.28 -1.81 -18.07
C ALA A 162 -8.74 -1.97 -18.06
N SER A 163 -8.09 -1.86 -19.22
CA SER A 163 -6.63 -1.93 -19.34
C SER A 163 -5.93 -0.62 -18.96
N SER A 164 -6.52 0.55 -19.24
CA SER A 164 -5.92 1.84 -18.87
C SER A 164 -5.96 2.08 -17.36
N HIS A 165 -7.08 1.74 -16.70
CA HIS A 165 -7.22 1.88 -15.25
C HIS A 165 -6.26 0.95 -14.48
N SER A 166 -6.08 -0.29 -14.94
CA SER A 166 -5.14 -1.23 -14.31
C SER A 166 -3.68 -0.80 -14.48
N GLN A 167 -3.30 -0.27 -15.65
CA GLN A 167 -1.97 0.33 -15.87
C GLN A 167 -1.75 1.57 -14.98
N LEU A 168 -2.78 2.42 -14.81
CA LEU A 168 -2.73 3.58 -13.92
C LEU A 168 -2.45 3.17 -12.47
N ILE A 169 -3.20 2.19 -11.94
CA ILE A 169 -2.98 1.66 -10.58
C ILE A 169 -1.57 1.10 -10.43
N TYR A 170 -1.11 0.32 -11.42
CA TYR A 170 0.22 -0.29 -11.38
C TYR A 170 1.35 0.76 -11.38
N LEU A 171 1.21 1.82 -12.18
CA LEU A 171 2.13 2.95 -12.19
C LEU A 171 2.16 3.67 -10.84
N VAL A 172 0.98 4.03 -10.30
CA VAL A 172 0.84 4.71 -8.99
C VAL A 172 1.52 3.89 -7.90
N GLN A 173 1.26 2.58 -7.86
CA GLN A 173 1.83 1.69 -6.87
C GLN A 173 3.35 1.59 -7.02
N THR A 174 3.85 1.48 -8.25
CA THR A 174 5.29 1.42 -8.50
C THR A 174 5.98 2.71 -8.03
N VAL A 175 5.46 3.88 -8.41
CA VAL A 175 5.98 5.19 -7.95
C VAL A 175 6.00 5.28 -6.42
N ARG A 176 4.91 4.87 -5.75
CA ARG A 176 4.84 4.84 -4.27
C ARG A 176 5.94 3.97 -3.67
N THR A 177 6.12 2.75 -4.18
CA THR A 177 7.12 1.81 -3.68
C THR A 177 8.55 2.31 -3.93
N THR A 178 8.84 2.81 -5.13
CA THR A 178 10.15 3.35 -5.50
C THR A 178 10.50 4.56 -4.64
N ARG A 179 9.55 5.48 -4.44
CA ARG A 179 9.75 6.65 -3.55
C ARG A 179 10.08 6.23 -2.13
N ALA A 180 9.29 5.32 -1.55
CA ALA A 180 9.51 4.84 -0.18
C ALA A 180 10.86 4.14 -0.03
N ALA A 181 11.22 3.28 -0.99
CA ALA A 181 12.50 2.58 -0.99
C ALA A 181 13.70 3.53 -1.17
N ALA A 182 13.57 4.57 -2.01
CA ALA A 182 14.61 5.58 -2.19
C ALA A 182 14.85 6.40 -0.92
N ILE A 183 13.79 6.85 -0.26
CA ILE A 183 13.87 7.55 1.03
C ILE A 183 14.55 6.65 2.08
N GLN A 184 14.15 5.38 2.16
CA GLN A 184 14.76 4.43 3.07
C GLN A 184 16.26 4.22 2.79
N ALA A 185 16.66 4.11 1.53
CA ALA A 185 18.06 3.96 1.15
C ALA A 185 18.91 5.18 1.57
N LEU A 186 18.35 6.39 1.40
CA LEU A 186 18.96 7.64 1.83
C LEU A 186 19.08 7.74 3.36
N ASP A 187 18.02 7.37 4.09
CA ASP A 187 18.04 7.36 5.56
C ASP A 187 19.07 6.37 6.11
N LEU A 188 19.18 5.17 5.51
CA LEU A 188 20.17 4.18 5.90
C LEU A 188 21.60 4.65 5.59
N LEU A 189 21.82 5.31 4.44
CA LEU A 189 23.10 5.94 4.14
C LEU A 189 23.47 6.99 5.19
N TYR A 190 22.52 7.85 5.55
CA TYR A 190 22.71 8.87 6.58
C TYR A 190 23.11 8.24 7.92
N GLN A 191 22.44 7.17 8.33
CA GLN A 191 22.76 6.44 9.57
C GLN A 191 24.17 5.82 9.55
N ARG A 192 24.57 5.20 8.43
CA ARG A 192 25.90 4.58 8.30
C ARG A 192 27.01 5.62 8.40
N LEU A 193 26.86 6.78 7.75
CA LEU A 193 27.84 7.86 7.80
C LEU A 193 27.92 8.54 9.17
N LEU A 194 26.85 8.49 9.98
CA LEU A 194 26.92 8.94 11.39
C LEU A 194 27.59 7.93 12.31
N ALA A 195 27.47 6.63 12.01
CA ALA A 195 28.02 5.55 12.81
C ALA A 195 29.51 5.28 12.53
N GLU A 196 30.03 5.77 11.40
CA GLU A 196 31.44 5.58 11.04
C GLU A 196 32.34 6.31 12.06
N PRO A 197 33.17 5.59 12.83
CA PRO A 197 34.14 6.21 13.70
C PRO A 197 35.09 6.98 12.80
N ARG A 198 35.14 8.32 12.94
CA ARG A 198 36.13 9.13 12.25
C ARG A 198 37.48 8.43 12.36
N PRO A 199 38.20 8.16 11.26
CA PRO A 199 39.52 7.56 11.33
C PRO A 199 40.32 8.43 12.29
N GLY A 200 40.56 7.87 13.49
CA GLY A 200 41.37 8.51 14.49
C GLY A 200 42.67 8.91 13.81
N LYS A 201 43.13 10.12 14.10
CA LYS A 201 44.50 10.56 13.76
C LYS A 201 45.42 9.35 13.84
N PRO A 202 46.29 9.11 12.84
CA PRO A 202 47.21 7.99 12.86
C PRO A 202 47.89 7.97 14.22
N ASP A 203 47.57 6.93 14.99
CA ASP A 203 48.16 6.68 16.29
C ASP A 203 49.68 6.68 16.05
N PRO A 204 50.48 7.48 16.77
CA PRO A 204 51.93 7.51 16.57
C PRO A 204 52.46 6.08 16.66
N ARG A 205 53.02 5.66 15.52
CA ARG A 205 53.59 4.35 15.20
C ARG A 205 54.02 3.56 16.46
N PRO A 206 53.67 2.27 16.58
CA PRO A 206 54.29 1.41 17.59
C PRO A 206 55.81 1.42 17.34
N SER A 207 56.54 1.93 18.32
CA SER A 207 58.01 1.96 18.29
C SER A 207 58.50 0.52 18.15
N MET A 208 59.37 0.30 17.16
CA MET A 208 59.99 -1.01 16.92
C MET A 208 60.65 -1.55 18.21
N PRO A 209 60.49 -2.85 18.51
CA PRO A 209 61.18 -3.47 19.63
C PRO A 209 62.62 -3.75 19.22
N GLY A 210 63.55 -2.88 19.63
CA GLY A 210 64.98 -3.15 19.48
C GLY A 210 65.84 -1.89 19.50
N GLY A 211 66.47 -1.62 20.63
CA GLY A 211 67.60 -0.69 20.70
C GLY A 211 67.62 0.17 21.96
N PHE A 212 68.47 -0.24 22.90
CA PHE A 212 69.03 0.51 24.04
C PHE A 212 68.30 0.46 25.41
N PRO A 213 69.03 0.07 26.48
CA PRO A 213 68.51 0.07 27.85
C PRO A 213 68.38 1.51 28.36
N THR A 214 67.17 1.92 28.72
CA THR A 214 66.92 3.18 29.42
C THR A 214 67.09 3.01 30.94
N ALA A 215 67.75 4.01 31.52
CA ALA A 215 68.16 4.12 32.92
C ALA A 215 66.96 4.19 33.91
N PRO A 216 67.18 3.90 35.20
CA PRO A 216 66.10 3.73 36.16
C PRO A 216 65.50 5.05 36.68
N LYS A 217 64.16 5.07 36.68
CA LYS A 217 63.17 5.72 37.56
C LYS A 217 63.61 6.90 38.44
N LYS A 218 62.73 7.92 38.54
CA LYS A 218 62.30 8.57 39.80
C LYS A 218 61.04 9.48 39.60
N PRO A 219 60.35 9.93 40.67
CA PRO A 219 58.92 9.61 40.89
C PRO A 219 58.01 10.82 41.09
N HIS A 220 56.73 10.78 40.71
CA HIS A 220 55.68 11.66 41.26
C HIS A 220 54.31 10.95 41.09
N ARG A 221 53.64 10.53 42.17
CA ARG A 221 52.74 11.31 43.05
C ARG A 221 51.44 11.71 42.37
N SER A 222 50.38 10.95 42.61
CA SER A 222 48.96 11.38 42.71
C SER A 222 48.18 10.20 43.30
N ARG A 223 47.77 10.24 44.58
CA ARG A 223 46.49 10.79 45.07
C ARG A 223 45.27 10.04 44.48
N SER A 224 44.67 9.22 45.35
CA SER A 224 43.24 9.18 45.75
C SER A 224 42.22 9.67 44.70
N SER A 225 41.08 9.02 44.45
CA SER A 225 40.16 8.34 45.38
C SER A 225 38.92 7.83 44.62
N SER A 226 38.31 6.78 45.18
CA SER A 226 36.85 6.47 45.24
C SER A 226 36.05 6.42 43.92
N SER A 227 35.55 5.29 43.43
CA SER A 227 34.56 4.35 44.01
C SER A 227 33.34 5.05 44.60
N SER A 228 32.32 5.28 43.76
CA SER A 228 30.95 5.57 44.18
C SER A 228 30.01 4.64 43.43
N SER A 229 29.77 3.50 44.08
CA SER A 229 28.59 2.67 43.90
C SER A 229 27.40 3.41 44.49
N SER A 230 26.33 3.58 43.71
CA SER A 230 25.05 4.03 44.24
C SER A 230 24.10 2.83 44.23
N ASP A 231 24.21 2.04 45.28
CA ASP A 231 23.16 1.14 45.75
C ASP A 231 21.97 2.00 46.21
N THR A 232 20.83 1.82 45.57
CA THR A 232 19.55 2.34 46.07
C THR A 232 18.87 1.26 46.90
N PRO A 233 18.57 1.52 48.18
CA PRO A 233 17.97 0.55 49.06
C PRO A 233 16.48 0.34 48.75
N VAL A 234 16.15 -0.93 48.54
CA VAL A 234 14.82 -1.51 48.45
C VAL A 234 14.09 -1.34 49.80
N PRO A 235 12.88 -0.75 49.84
CA PRO A 235 12.04 -0.81 51.03
C PRO A 235 11.27 -2.14 51.09
N VAL A 236 11.35 -2.76 52.26
CA VAL A 236 10.71 -4.02 52.65
C VAL A 236 9.16 -3.92 52.61
N PRO A 237 8.44 -5.01 52.28
CA PRO A 237 6.99 -4.99 52.05
C PRO A 237 6.17 -4.84 53.33
N LEU A 238 5.26 -3.86 53.34
CA LEU A 238 4.21 -3.75 54.35
C LEU A 238 3.04 -4.68 54.02
N LYS A 239 2.71 -5.49 55.02
CA LYS A 239 1.50 -6.27 55.31
C LYS A 239 0.24 -5.86 54.49
N PRO A 240 -0.43 -6.78 53.76
CA PRO A 240 -1.63 -6.47 53.01
C PRO A 240 -2.84 -6.33 53.93
N THR A 241 -3.48 -5.17 53.88
CA THR A 241 -4.83 -4.93 54.40
C THR A 241 -5.87 -5.63 53.52
N PRO A 242 -6.96 -6.16 54.09
CA PRO A 242 -8.00 -6.84 53.33
C PRO A 242 -8.74 -5.84 52.44
N ARG A 243 -8.65 -6.06 51.13
CA ARG A 243 -9.36 -5.31 50.10
C ARG A 243 -10.87 -5.60 50.24
N PRO A 244 -11.75 -4.59 50.27
CA PRO A 244 -13.20 -4.83 50.23
C PRO A 244 -13.55 -5.55 48.92
N GLU A 245 -14.34 -6.62 49.03
CA GLU A 245 -14.87 -7.34 47.87
C GLU A 245 -15.59 -6.38 46.91
N PRO A 246 -15.25 -6.39 45.61
CA PRO A 246 -16.04 -5.70 44.61
C PRO A 246 -17.41 -6.36 44.52
N LYS A 247 -18.47 -5.58 44.75
CA LYS A 247 -19.84 -6.02 44.47
C LYS A 247 -19.92 -6.54 43.04
N PRO A 248 -20.60 -7.68 42.79
CA PRO A 248 -20.75 -8.23 41.46
C PRO A 248 -21.44 -7.21 40.56
N VAL A 249 -20.72 -6.76 39.53
CA VAL A 249 -21.32 -5.95 38.46
C VAL A 249 -22.34 -6.85 37.76
N PRO A 250 -23.62 -6.45 37.66
CA PRO A 250 -24.62 -7.25 36.98
C PRO A 250 -24.19 -7.48 35.54
N ALA A 251 -24.29 -8.73 35.09
CA ALA A 251 -23.97 -9.12 33.73
C ALA A 251 -24.71 -8.17 32.75
N PRO A 252 -24.01 -7.60 31.74
CA PRO A 252 -24.67 -6.76 30.75
C PRO A 252 -25.77 -7.59 30.08
N ALA A 253 -26.98 -7.05 30.08
CA ALA A 253 -28.12 -7.68 29.45
C ALA A 253 -27.76 -8.02 27.99
N PRO A 254 -28.12 -9.22 27.49
CA PRO A 254 -27.86 -9.59 26.11
C PRO A 254 -28.48 -8.53 25.20
N CYS A 255 -27.66 -7.92 24.35
CA CYS A 255 -28.12 -6.95 23.37
C CYS A 255 -29.26 -7.58 22.55
N PRO A 256 -30.40 -6.87 22.38
CA PRO A 256 -31.49 -7.39 21.58
C PRO A 256 -30.99 -7.63 20.16
N ALA A 257 -31.20 -8.85 19.64
CA ALA A 257 -30.85 -9.19 18.27
C ALA A 257 -31.49 -8.17 17.31
N PRO A 258 -30.74 -7.65 16.32
CA PRO A 258 -31.28 -6.69 15.36
C PRO A 258 -32.48 -7.30 14.64
N LYS A 259 -33.58 -6.55 14.57
CA LYS A 259 -34.81 -6.98 13.89
C LYS A 259 -34.50 -7.15 12.40
N PRO A 260 -34.81 -8.31 11.78
CA PRO A 260 -34.51 -8.54 10.37
C PRO A 260 -35.25 -7.53 9.49
N ASN A 261 -34.50 -6.86 8.61
CA ASN A 261 -35.05 -5.86 7.69
C ASN A 261 -35.96 -6.56 6.65
N PRO A 262 -37.26 -6.22 6.57
CA PRO A 262 -38.20 -6.89 5.67
C PRO A 262 -37.86 -6.73 4.17
N ASN A 263 -36.95 -5.81 3.81
CA ASN A 263 -36.52 -5.58 2.43
C ASN A 263 -35.39 -6.49 1.94
N LEU A 264 -34.78 -7.30 2.81
CA LEU A 264 -33.72 -8.26 2.47
C LEU A 264 -34.12 -9.20 1.32
N ASN A 265 -35.41 -9.58 1.28
CA ASN A 265 -35.95 -10.50 0.30
C ASN A 265 -35.91 -9.97 -1.15
N LYS A 266 -35.68 -8.67 -1.37
CA LYS A 266 -35.61 -8.06 -2.71
C LYS A 266 -34.19 -7.79 -3.19
N LEU A 267 -33.20 -7.76 -2.30
CA LEU A 267 -31.83 -7.40 -2.66
C LEU A 267 -31.05 -8.58 -3.24
N PHE A 268 -31.22 -9.74 -2.60
CA PHE A 268 -30.49 -10.96 -2.91
C PHE A 268 -31.31 -11.90 -3.79
N CYS A 269 -30.63 -12.75 -4.55
CA CYS A 269 -31.32 -13.86 -5.21
C CYS A 269 -31.89 -14.85 -4.18
N ARG A 270 -32.99 -15.51 -4.51
CA ARG A 270 -33.62 -16.50 -3.62
C ARG A 270 -32.64 -17.58 -3.16
N TYR A 271 -31.84 -18.13 -4.09
CA TYR A 271 -30.81 -19.12 -3.76
C TYR A 271 -29.72 -18.55 -2.83
N ALA A 272 -29.35 -17.27 -3.01
CA ALA A 272 -28.40 -16.60 -2.14
C ALA A 272 -28.95 -16.45 -0.72
N LEU A 273 -30.23 -16.08 -0.59
CA LEU A 273 -30.93 -16.02 0.70
C LEU A 273 -31.00 -17.38 1.38
N ASP A 274 -31.31 -18.44 0.63
CA ASP A 274 -31.39 -19.79 1.20
C ASP A 274 -30.05 -20.23 1.82
N LEU A 275 -28.92 -19.87 1.17
CA LEU A 275 -27.57 -20.06 1.72
C LEU A 275 -27.29 -19.17 2.94
N GLN A 276 -27.75 -17.92 2.94
CA GLN A 276 -27.59 -17.01 4.09
C GLN A 276 -28.37 -17.51 5.32
N TYR A 277 -29.58 -18.04 5.13
CA TYR A 277 -30.42 -18.56 6.21
C TYR A 277 -29.98 -19.94 6.71
N ASN A 278 -29.37 -20.76 5.85
CA ASN A 278 -28.93 -22.11 6.19
C ASN A 278 -27.42 -22.26 5.94
N PRO A 279 -26.56 -21.94 6.92
CA PRO A 279 -25.10 -22.03 6.77
C PRO A 279 -24.58 -23.43 6.45
N HIS A 280 -25.36 -24.47 6.76
CA HIS A 280 -24.99 -25.87 6.46
C HIS A 280 -25.43 -26.33 5.07
N LEU A 281 -26.14 -25.49 4.29
CA LEU A 281 -26.60 -25.84 2.96
C LEU A 281 -25.40 -25.81 2.00
N PRO A 282 -25.00 -26.95 1.39
CA PRO A 282 -23.85 -26.95 0.50
C PRO A 282 -24.12 -26.13 -0.77
N LEU A 283 -23.04 -25.58 -1.34
CA LEU A 283 -23.10 -24.99 -2.67
C LEU A 283 -23.61 -26.00 -3.71
N SER A 284 -24.42 -25.49 -4.63
CA SER A 284 -24.98 -26.29 -5.72
C SER A 284 -23.86 -26.83 -6.61
N HIS A 285 -24.09 -28.01 -7.20
CA HIS A 285 -23.15 -28.69 -8.08
C HIS A 285 -22.71 -27.84 -9.29
N HIS A 286 -23.52 -26.85 -9.68
CA HIS A 286 -23.20 -25.83 -10.68
C HIS A 286 -21.93 -25.01 -10.37
N PHE A 287 -21.48 -24.95 -9.11
CA PHE A 287 -20.27 -24.20 -8.71
C PHE A 287 -19.03 -25.08 -8.49
N TYR A 288 -19.11 -26.40 -8.72
CA TYR A 288 -17.97 -27.31 -8.66
C TYR A 288 -17.12 -27.28 -9.94
N THR A 289 -16.02 -28.04 -9.96
CA THR A 289 -14.99 -28.04 -11.03
C THR A 289 -15.53 -28.12 -12.45
N ASN A 290 -16.63 -28.87 -12.65
CA ASN A 290 -17.25 -29.09 -13.96
C ASN A 290 -18.60 -28.37 -14.13
N GLY A 291 -18.95 -27.48 -13.20
CA GLY A 291 -20.21 -26.74 -13.23
C GLY A 291 -20.17 -25.54 -14.19
N ASP A 292 -21.35 -25.07 -14.60
CA ASP A 292 -21.52 -23.91 -15.48
C ASP A 292 -21.40 -22.56 -14.75
N ARG A 293 -21.25 -22.58 -13.41
CA ARG A 293 -21.14 -21.43 -12.51
C ARG A 293 -22.34 -20.49 -12.59
N ARG A 294 -23.51 -21.04 -12.93
CA ARG A 294 -24.77 -20.31 -12.94
C ARG A 294 -25.56 -20.60 -11.68
N CYS A 295 -26.21 -19.58 -11.16
CA CYS A 295 -27.15 -19.76 -10.06
C CYS A 295 -28.32 -20.65 -10.52
N PRO A 296 -28.70 -21.70 -9.77
CA PRO A 296 -29.79 -22.60 -10.15
C PRO A 296 -31.16 -21.90 -10.18
N HIS A 297 -31.30 -20.77 -9.46
CA HIS A 297 -32.56 -20.02 -9.38
C HIS A 297 -32.66 -18.91 -10.42
N CYS A 298 -31.73 -17.94 -10.43
CA CYS A 298 -31.79 -16.79 -11.35
C CYS A 298 -30.99 -16.96 -12.64
N ARG A 299 -30.23 -18.06 -12.80
CA ARG A 299 -29.36 -18.35 -13.96
C ARG A 299 -28.24 -17.35 -14.22
N THR A 300 -28.07 -16.35 -13.35
CA THR A 300 -26.96 -15.40 -13.36
C THR A 300 -25.64 -16.13 -13.24
N PHE A 301 -24.70 -15.78 -14.11
CA PHE A 301 -23.33 -16.30 -14.06
C PHE A 301 -22.57 -15.61 -12.93
N ILE A 302 -21.97 -16.40 -12.04
CA ILE A 302 -21.17 -15.90 -10.92
C ILE A 302 -19.72 -16.33 -11.18
N PRO A 303 -18.76 -15.39 -11.37
CA PRO A 303 -17.41 -15.73 -11.82
C PRO A 303 -16.51 -16.25 -10.68
N VAL A 304 -17.02 -17.19 -9.88
CA VAL A 304 -16.23 -17.93 -8.88
C VAL A 304 -15.43 -19.03 -9.55
N ARG A 305 -14.23 -19.31 -9.04
CA ARG A 305 -13.40 -20.43 -9.49
C ARG A 305 -13.42 -21.53 -8.43
N PRO A 306 -13.74 -22.78 -8.79
CA PRO A 306 -13.74 -23.88 -7.84
C PRO A 306 -12.35 -24.04 -7.21
N ASN A 307 -12.30 -24.36 -5.93
CA ASN A 307 -11.08 -24.49 -5.13
C ASN A 307 -10.19 -23.24 -5.06
N LYS A 308 -10.73 -22.06 -5.41
CA LYS A 308 -10.07 -20.78 -5.13
C LYS A 308 -10.84 -20.03 -4.05
N ALA A 309 -10.09 -19.26 -3.28
CA ALA A 309 -10.60 -18.31 -2.32
C ALA A 309 -9.90 -16.98 -2.57
N TRP A 310 -10.48 -15.92 -2.03
CA TRP A 310 -9.88 -14.59 -2.08
C TRP A 310 -9.20 -14.26 -0.76
N GLU A 311 -8.00 -13.69 -0.85
CA GLU A 311 -7.23 -13.30 0.32
C GLU A 311 -7.34 -11.79 0.53
N ILE A 312 -7.86 -11.39 1.69
CA ILE A 312 -7.92 -9.99 2.14
C ILE A 312 -6.92 -9.83 3.30
N VAL A 313 -6.00 -8.87 3.21
CA VAL A 313 -4.87 -8.73 4.17
C VAL A 313 -4.98 -7.45 4.99
N MET A 314 -5.71 -7.46 6.11
CA MET A 314 -6.02 -6.27 6.92
C MET A 314 -4.98 -5.95 7.98
N LEU A 315 -4.91 -4.67 8.35
CA LEU A 315 -4.13 -4.22 9.49
C LEU A 315 -5.06 -4.13 10.71
N ALA A 316 -4.89 -5.05 11.65
CA ALA A 316 -5.61 -5.02 12.91
C ALA A 316 -5.26 -3.75 13.69
N ARG A 317 -6.28 -3.08 14.21
CA ARG A 317 -6.12 -1.87 15.04
C ARG A 317 -5.68 -2.30 16.44
N GLY A 318 -4.53 -1.79 16.91
CA GLY A 318 -4.01 -2.11 18.25
C GLY A 318 -2.67 -1.42 18.51
N ARG A 319 -2.13 -1.56 19.74
CA ARG A 319 -0.81 -1.00 20.11
C ARG A 319 0.33 -1.51 19.22
N HIS A 320 0.15 -2.71 18.65
CA HIS A 320 1.05 -3.32 17.68
C HIS A 320 0.24 -3.76 16.46
N PRO A 321 0.24 -3.01 15.36
CA PRO A 321 -0.53 -3.36 14.17
C PRO A 321 -0.02 -4.69 13.61
N ARG A 322 -0.90 -5.68 13.54
CA ARG A 322 -0.63 -6.98 12.94
C ARG A 322 -1.35 -7.09 11.61
N ARG A 323 -0.67 -7.66 10.62
CA ARG A 323 -1.30 -8.03 9.35
C ARG A 323 -2.07 -9.33 9.59
N MET A 324 -3.39 -9.25 9.49
CA MET A 324 -4.31 -10.39 9.53
C MET A 324 -4.67 -10.78 8.11
N LYS A 325 -4.82 -12.07 7.86
CA LYS A 325 -5.21 -12.62 6.56
C LYS A 325 -6.59 -13.23 6.68
N PHE A 326 -7.46 -12.93 5.73
CA PHE A 326 -8.81 -13.48 5.66
C PHE A 326 -9.00 -14.16 4.33
N LEU A 327 -9.45 -15.41 4.36
CA LEU A 327 -9.79 -16.20 3.18
C LEU A 327 -11.30 -16.18 2.99
N VAL A 328 -11.76 -15.43 2.00
CA VAL A 328 -13.16 -15.36 1.60
C VAL A 328 -13.46 -16.54 0.67
N ARG A 329 -14.30 -17.47 1.15
CA ARG A 329 -14.70 -18.66 0.39
C ARG A 329 -15.68 -18.29 -0.73
N ASN A 330 -15.76 -19.14 -1.75
CA ASN A 330 -16.74 -18.99 -2.82
C ASN A 330 -18.18 -18.93 -2.31
N GLU A 331 -18.47 -19.60 -1.19
CA GLU A 331 -19.80 -19.60 -0.60
C GLU A 331 -20.26 -18.19 -0.18
N PHE A 332 -19.37 -17.41 0.43
CA PHE A 332 -19.63 -16.00 0.74
C PHE A 332 -19.99 -15.19 -0.51
N VAL A 333 -19.23 -15.38 -1.59
CA VAL A 333 -19.44 -14.67 -2.86
C VAL A 333 -20.80 -15.02 -3.46
N VAL A 334 -21.18 -16.29 -3.41
CA VAL A 334 -22.50 -16.75 -3.89
C VAL A 334 -23.61 -16.24 -2.96
N LYS A 335 -23.41 -16.15 -1.64
CA LYS A 335 -24.37 -15.51 -0.73
C LYS A 335 -24.62 -14.03 -1.06
N CYS A 336 -23.64 -13.35 -1.65
CA CYS A 336 -23.76 -11.93 -2.02
C CYS A 336 -24.48 -11.67 -3.36
N HIS A 337 -24.74 -12.67 -4.22
CA HIS A 337 -25.23 -12.37 -5.57
C HIS A 337 -26.71 -11.92 -5.62
N ARG A 338 -27.02 -11.10 -6.62
CA ARG A 338 -28.36 -10.53 -6.83
C ARG A 338 -29.05 -11.11 -8.06
N VAL A 339 -30.37 -10.97 -8.14
CA VAL A 339 -31.14 -11.30 -9.35
C VAL A 339 -30.78 -10.32 -10.46
N GLY A 340 -30.46 -10.83 -11.66
CA GLY A 340 -30.09 -9.99 -12.81
C GLY A 340 -28.61 -9.61 -12.88
N GLY A 341 -27.79 -10.01 -11.90
CA GLY A 341 -26.35 -9.70 -11.88
C GLY A 341 -25.95 -8.78 -10.73
N GLY A 342 -24.64 -8.60 -10.56
CA GLY A 342 -24.07 -7.84 -9.45
C GLY A 342 -24.19 -8.53 -8.08
N PHE A 343 -23.74 -7.81 -7.06
CA PHE A 343 -23.57 -8.31 -5.71
C PHE A 343 -24.12 -7.30 -4.69
N ALA A 344 -24.58 -7.77 -3.55
CA ALA A 344 -24.90 -6.98 -2.38
C ALA A 344 -24.10 -7.54 -1.20
N CYS A 345 -23.54 -6.65 -0.37
CA CYS A 345 -22.72 -7.08 0.76
C CYS A 345 -23.60 -7.66 1.88
N VAL A 346 -23.41 -8.95 2.17
CA VAL A 346 -24.15 -9.64 3.25
C VAL A 346 -23.84 -9.04 4.62
N LEU A 347 -22.61 -8.59 4.86
CA LEU A 347 -22.21 -7.97 6.12
C LEU A 347 -22.90 -6.62 6.33
N CYS A 348 -22.96 -5.76 5.31
CA CYS A 348 -23.75 -4.52 5.37
C CYS A 348 -25.22 -4.81 5.63
N ALA A 349 -25.80 -5.77 4.92
CA ALA A 349 -27.21 -6.08 5.05
C ALA A 349 -27.59 -6.66 6.43
N LYS A 350 -26.64 -7.33 7.09
CA LYS A 350 -26.85 -7.96 8.40
C LYS A 350 -26.47 -7.07 9.58
N TYR A 351 -25.41 -6.28 9.45
CA TYR A 351 -24.80 -5.53 10.57
C TYR A 351 -24.66 -4.04 10.31
N GLY A 352 -24.86 -3.56 9.08
CA GLY A 352 -24.73 -2.16 8.71
C GLY A 352 -26.05 -1.39 8.76
N ASP A 353 -25.93 -0.06 8.71
CA ASP A 353 -27.09 0.85 8.67
C ASP A 353 -27.70 0.98 7.27
N ALA A 354 -26.95 0.60 6.23
CA ALA A 354 -27.36 0.68 4.84
C ALA A 354 -26.82 -0.51 4.04
N ASP A 355 -27.62 -0.96 3.07
CA ASP A 355 -27.25 -2.02 2.14
C ASP A 355 -26.28 -1.48 1.07
N THR A 356 -25.16 -2.18 0.85
CA THR A 356 -24.19 -1.84 -0.20
C THR A 356 -24.33 -2.79 -1.39
N VAL A 357 -24.33 -2.23 -2.60
CA VAL A 357 -24.40 -2.97 -3.87
C VAL A 357 -23.11 -2.76 -4.68
N CYS A 358 -22.56 -3.85 -5.20
CA CYS A 358 -21.33 -3.92 -5.98
C CYS A 358 -21.64 -4.42 -7.40
N ARG A 359 -20.97 -3.91 -8.44
CA ARG A 359 -21.28 -4.26 -9.84
C ARG A 359 -20.71 -5.62 -10.20
N ASP A 360 -19.51 -5.89 -9.72
CA ASP A 360 -18.84 -7.16 -9.88
C ASP A 360 -18.27 -7.66 -8.55
N VAL A 361 -17.51 -8.75 -8.65
CA VAL A 361 -16.99 -9.43 -7.49
C VAL A 361 -15.72 -8.73 -6.95
N GLY A 362 -14.96 -8.05 -7.81
CA GLY A 362 -13.82 -7.23 -7.40
C GLY A 362 -14.27 -6.04 -6.56
N ASP A 363 -15.33 -5.35 -7.00
CA ASP A 363 -15.99 -4.29 -6.22
C ASP A 363 -16.43 -4.78 -4.84
N LEU A 364 -16.97 -6.00 -4.76
CA LEU A 364 -17.37 -6.62 -3.49
C LEU A 364 -16.16 -6.81 -2.56
N MET A 365 -15.04 -7.34 -3.08
CA MET A 365 -13.83 -7.53 -2.28
C MET A 365 -13.20 -6.21 -1.84
N GLU A 366 -13.17 -5.22 -2.71
CA GLU A 366 -12.69 -3.89 -2.37
C GLU A 366 -13.57 -3.23 -1.29
N HIS A 367 -14.89 -3.38 -1.40
CA HIS A 367 -15.81 -2.92 -0.37
C HIS A 367 -15.58 -3.62 0.98
N LEU A 368 -15.44 -4.95 1.00
CA LEU A 368 -15.12 -5.70 2.23
C LEU A 368 -13.83 -5.20 2.88
N TRP A 369 -12.78 -5.01 2.08
CA TRP A 369 -11.49 -4.51 2.53
C TRP A 369 -11.56 -3.09 3.13
N ARG A 370 -12.35 -2.20 2.52
CA ARG A 370 -12.38 -0.77 2.87
C ARG A 370 -13.33 -0.46 4.02
N GLU A 371 -14.50 -1.08 4.03
CA GLU A 371 -15.63 -0.66 4.87
C GLU A 371 -15.85 -1.59 6.08
N HIS A 372 -15.39 -2.84 6.05
CA HIS A 372 -15.56 -3.78 7.16
C HIS A 372 -14.29 -3.91 8.01
N THR A 373 -14.47 -4.05 9.32
CA THR A 373 -13.35 -4.30 10.23
C THR A 373 -12.99 -5.78 10.29
N CYS A 374 -11.85 -6.11 10.93
CA CYS A 374 -11.48 -7.51 11.18
C CYS A 374 -12.58 -8.24 11.96
N GLU A 375 -13.16 -7.58 12.96
CA GLU A 375 -14.23 -8.15 13.80
C GLU A 375 -15.51 -8.41 12.99
N ASP A 376 -15.80 -7.60 11.98
CA ASP A 376 -16.97 -7.83 11.12
C ASP A 376 -16.75 -9.02 10.17
N LEU A 377 -15.54 -9.18 9.63
CA LEU A 377 -15.21 -10.32 8.77
C LEU A 377 -15.24 -11.65 9.55
N GLU A 378 -14.76 -11.66 10.80
CA GLU A 378 -14.78 -12.84 11.68
C GLU A 378 -16.19 -13.31 12.08
N ARG A 379 -17.21 -12.45 11.91
CA ARG A 379 -18.61 -12.82 12.20
C ARG A 379 -19.26 -13.69 11.14
N ASP A 380 -18.63 -13.87 9.98
CA ASP A 380 -19.16 -14.71 8.90
C ASP A 380 -18.35 -16.00 8.78
N GLU A 381 -19.04 -17.14 8.86
CA GLU A 381 -18.42 -18.47 8.84
C GLU A 381 -17.72 -18.78 7.51
N ASP A 382 -18.06 -18.07 6.44
CA ASP A 382 -17.44 -18.22 5.13
C ASP A 382 -16.17 -17.39 4.93
N ILE A 383 -15.80 -16.59 5.91
CA ILE A 383 -14.57 -15.81 5.91
C ILE A 383 -13.68 -16.34 7.02
N VAL A 384 -12.65 -17.09 6.62
CA VAL A 384 -11.74 -17.74 7.58
C VAL A 384 -10.54 -16.84 7.83
N GLY A 385 -10.37 -16.39 9.08
CA GLY A 385 -9.15 -15.73 9.54
C GLY A 385 -7.98 -16.71 9.66
N GLY A 386 -6.79 -16.32 9.22
CA GLY A 386 -5.58 -17.15 9.21
C GLY A 386 -4.36 -16.51 9.87
#